data_AF-A0A518CG60-F1
#
_entry.id   AF-A0A518CG60-F1
#
_cell.length_a   1.000
_cell.length_b   1.000
_cell.length_c   1.000
_cell.angle_alpha   90.00
_cell.angle_beta   90.00
_cell.angle_gamma   90.00
#
_symmetry.space_group_name_H-M   'P 1'
#
loop_
_entity.id
_entity.type
_entity.pdbx_description
1 polymer ?
#
loop_
_entity_poly.entity_id
_entity_poly.type
_entity_poly.pdbx_seq_one_letter_code
_entity_poly.pdbx_strand_id
1 'polypeptide(L)'
;MPYIMLIHWVADFLCQSRWMAENKSKNLLALSSHVGVYTAVLGVACIPMLGLVPGIQFALINGVLHFVVDFCTSRVTSYFYQKQNMHAFFATVGFDQYLHFVCLWYVKAWVT
;
A
#
# COMPACT_ATOMS: atom_id res chain seq x y z
N MET A 1 1.11 16.37 -1.46
CA MET A 1 1.63 15.33 -0.54
C MET A 1 0.55 14.84 0.41
N PRO A 2 -0.07 15.69 1.25
CA PRO A 2 -1.16 15.24 2.14
C PRO A 2 -2.32 14.54 1.41
N TYR A 3 -2.73 15.06 0.24
CA TYR A 3 -3.78 14.44 -0.58
C TYR A 3 -3.41 13.04 -1.10
N ILE A 4 -2.15 12.82 -1.48
CA ILE A 4 -1.68 11.52 -1.99
C ILE A 4 -1.63 10.51 -0.83
N MET A 5 -1.21 10.93 0.36
CA MET A 5 -1.24 10.09 1.57
C MET A 5 -2.68 9.72 1.95
N LEU A 6 -3.64 10.64 1.79
CA LEU A 6 -5.05 10.34 2.00
C LEU A 6 -5.57 9.33 0.96
N ILE A 7 -5.25 9.52 -0.32
CA ILE A 7 -5.61 8.59 -1.40
C ILE A 7 -5.01 7.20 -1.12
N HIS A 8 -3.75 7.13 -0.68
CA HIS A 8 -3.12 5.90 -0.24
C HIS A 8 -3.94 5.22 0.85
N TRP A 9 -4.30 5.93 1.91
CA TRP A 9 -5.10 5.37 2.99
C TRP A 9 -6.48 4.88 2.51
N VAL A 10 -7.14 5.63 1.62
CA VAL A 10 -8.41 5.18 0.98
C VAL A 10 -8.19 3.88 0.21
N ALA A 11 -7.15 3.82 -0.62
CA ALA A 11 -6.82 2.67 -1.43
C ALA A 11 -6.48 1.43 -0.58
N ASP A 12 -5.68 1.61 0.47
CA ASP A 12 -5.11 0.55 1.28
C ASP A 12 -6.07 0.01 2.36
N PHE A 13 -6.96 0.85 2.90
CA PHE A 13 -7.91 0.45 3.95
C PHE A 13 -9.37 0.40 3.47
N LEU A 14 -9.86 1.44 2.80
CA LEU A 14 -11.29 1.52 2.45
C LEU A 14 -11.64 0.66 1.23
N CYS A 15 -10.74 0.58 0.25
CA CYS A 15 -10.94 -0.23 -0.95
C CYS A 15 -10.44 -1.67 -0.79
N GLN A 16 -9.65 -1.97 0.24
CA GLN A 16 -9.23 -3.33 0.58
C GLN A 16 -10.40 -4.11 1.17
N SER A 17 -10.74 -5.25 0.57
CA SER A 17 -11.78 -6.13 1.12
C SER A 17 -11.26 -6.94 2.29
N ARG A 18 -12.18 -7.43 3.12
CA ARG A 18 -11.84 -8.34 4.22
C ARG A 18 -11.06 -9.57 3.75
N TRP A 19 -11.43 -10.14 2.61
CA TRP A 19 -10.73 -11.30 2.05
C TRP A 19 -9.27 -10.98 1.70
N MET A 20 -9.00 -9.80 1.13
CA MET A 20 -7.64 -9.34 0.85
C MET A 20 -6.83 -9.21 2.15
N ALA A 21 -7.40 -8.52 3.14
CA ALA A 21 -6.75 -8.28 4.43
C ALA A 21 -6.38 -9.56 5.18
N GLU A 22 -7.30 -10.53 5.27
CA GLU A 22 -7.10 -11.77 6.04
C GLU A 22 -6.18 -12.79 5.34
N ASN A 23 -6.01 -12.70 4.02
CA ASN A 23 -5.31 -13.71 3.23
C ASN A 23 -3.99 -13.23 2.61
N LYS A 24 -3.68 -11.92 2.58
CA LYS A 24 -2.48 -11.40 1.90
C LYS A 24 -1.15 -11.95 2.42
N SER A 25 -1.09 -12.40 3.67
CA SER A 25 0.10 -13.05 4.23
C SER A 25 0.26 -14.53 3.83
N LYS A 26 -0.80 -15.16 3.32
CA LYS A 26 -0.87 -16.61 3.02
C LYS A 26 -1.03 -16.91 1.53
N ASN A 27 -1.61 -15.99 0.77
CA ASN A 27 -2.00 -16.19 -0.62
C ASN A 27 -1.54 -15.01 -1.48
N LEU A 28 -0.72 -15.31 -2.50
CA LEU A 28 -0.23 -14.31 -3.44
C LEU A 28 -1.34 -13.68 -4.28
N LEU A 29 -2.43 -14.40 -4.58
CA LEU A 29 -3.58 -13.85 -5.28
C LEU A 29 -4.26 -12.76 -4.44
N ALA A 30 -4.39 -12.97 -3.13
CA ALA A 30 -4.95 -11.95 -2.22
C ALA A 30 -4.07 -10.70 -2.17
N LEU A 31 -2.75 -10.87 -2.07
CA LEU A 31 -1.80 -9.76 -2.09
C LEU A 31 -1.80 -9.02 -3.44
N SER A 32 -1.78 -9.75 -4.56
CA SER A 32 -1.81 -9.15 -5.90
C SER A 32 -3.13 -8.44 -6.18
N SER A 33 -4.26 -8.98 -5.72
CA SER A 33 -5.56 -8.31 -5.84
C SER A 33 -5.60 -7.01 -5.04
N HIS A 34 -5.05 -7.01 -3.83
CA HIS A 34 -4.90 -5.80 -3.01
C HIS A 34 -4.10 -4.73 -3.74
N VAL A 35 -2.90 -5.09 -4.20
CA VAL A 35 -2.02 -4.18 -4.92
C VAL A 35 -2.65 -3.71 -6.24
N GLY A 36 -3.40 -4.56 -6.92
CA GLY A 36 -4.14 -4.19 -8.13
C GLY A 36 -5.19 -3.12 -7.87
N VAL A 37 -6.02 -3.31 -6.83
CA VAL A 37 -7.01 -2.31 -6.40
C VAL A 37 -6.32 -1.02 -5.97
N TYR A 38 -5.27 -1.14 -5.16
CA TYR A 38 -4.48 0.00 -4.70
C TYR A 38 -3.93 0.83 -5.87
N THR A 39 -3.29 0.16 -6.83
CA THR A 39 -2.65 0.78 -8.00
C THR A 39 -3.70 1.47 -8.88
N ALA A 40 -4.86 0.85 -9.06
CA ALA A 40 -5.97 1.42 -9.81
C ALA A 40 -6.51 2.70 -9.15
N VAL A 41 -6.77 2.68 -7.84
CA VAL A 41 -7.25 3.85 -7.09
C VAL A 41 -6.22 4.98 -7.14
N LEU A 42 -4.94 4.67 -6.91
CA LEU A 42 -3.86 5.64 -6.96
C LEU A 42 -3.72 6.27 -8.35
N GLY A 43 -3.80 5.45 -9.41
CA GLY A 43 -3.75 5.91 -10.80
C GLY A 43 -4.91 6.84 -11.16
N VAL A 44 -6.15 6.41 -10.89
CA VAL A 44 -7.35 7.22 -11.17
C VAL A 44 -7.31 8.57 -10.46
N ALA A 45 -6.83 8.62 -9.21
CA ALA A 45 -6.78 9.85 -8.44
C ALA A 45 -5.56 10.73 -8.77
N CYS A 46 -4.40 10.16 -9.08
CA CYS A 46 -3.16 10.93 -9.26
C CYS A 46 -2.87 11.33 -10.71
N ILE A 47 -3.39 10.61 -11.73
CA ILE A 47 -3.19 10.97 -13.15
C ILE A 47 -3.67 12.41 -13.45
N PRO A 48 -4.86 12.85 -13.00
CA PRO A 48 -5.29 14.24 -13.21
C PRO A 48 -4.41 15.28 -12.51
N MET A 49 -3.69 14.88 -11.46
CA MET A 49 -2.86 15.78 -10.65
C MET A 49 -1.41 15.89 -11.16
N LEU A 50 -0.86 14.79 -11.69
CA LEU A 50 0.55 14.69 -12.11
C LEU A 50 0.73 14.70 -13.64
N GLY A 51 -0.36 14.59 -14.40
CA GLY A 51 -0.33 14.38 -15.84
C GLY A 51 -0.30 12.89 -16.20
N LEU A 52 -0.60 12.59 -17.47
CA LEU A 52 -0.82 11.19 -17.92
C LEU A 52 0.43 10.31 -17.73
N VAL A 53 1.56 10.70 -18.31
CA VAL A 53 2.78 9.88 -18.25
C VAL A 53 3.36 9.82 -16.82
N PRO A 54 3.58 10.94 -16.10
CA PRO A 54 4.10 10.89 -14.73
C PRO A 54 3.13 10.20 -13.77
N GLY A 55 1.82 10.37 -13.95
CA GLY A 55 0.80 9.71 -13.14
C GLY A 55 0.76 8.19 -13.31
N ILE A 56 0.90 7.69 -14.54
CA ILE A 56 1.02 6.25 -14.80
C ILE A 56 2.30 5.69 -14.18
N GLN A 57 3.45 6.36 -14.39
CA GLN A 57 4.72 5.95 -13.78
C GLN A 57 4.62 5.93 -12.26
N PHE A 58 4.04 6.99 -11.66
CA PHE A 58 3.84 7.10 -10.23
C PHE A 58 3.01 5.94 -9.68
N ALA A 59 1.87 5.62 -10.32
CA ALA A 59 0.99 4.56 -9.87
C ALA A 59 1.65 3.18 -9.97
N LEU A 60 2.30 2.86 -11.11
CA LEU A 60 2.92 1.55 -11.33
C LEU A 60 4.12 1.31 -10.40
N ILE A 61 5.00 2.30 -10.23
CA ILE A 61 6.18 2.17 -9.36
C ILE A 61 5.72 2.02 -7.91
N ASN A 62 4.77 2.84 -7.45
CA ASN A 62 4.23 2.67 -6.10
C ASN A 62 3.50 1.34 -5.94
N GLY A 63 2.77 0.85 -6.95
CA GLY A 63 2.16 -0.49 -6.89
C GLY A 63 3.18 -1.61 -6.65
N VAL A 64 4.34 -1.56 -7.33
CA VAL A 64 5.43 -2.52 -7.12
C VAL A 64 6.02 -2.38 -5.72
N LEU A 65 6.31 -1.16 -5.27
CA LEU A 65 6.84 -0.92 -3.92
C LEU A 65 5.85 -1.37 -2.84
N HIS A 66 4.56 -1.09 -3.04
CA HIS A 66 3.47 -1.50 -2.15
C HIS A 66 3.44 -3.01 -2.01
N PHE A 67 3.54 -3.74 -3.13
CA PHE A 67 3.62 -5.19 -3.11
C PHE A 67 4.79 -5.70 -2.26
N VAL A 68 5.97 -5.11 -2.41
CA VAL A 68 7.18 -5.53 -1.68
C VAL A 68 7.04 -5.26 -0.18
N VAL A 69 6.56 -4.08 0.20
CA VAL A 69 6.34 -3.71 1.61
C VAL A 69 5.31 -4.66 2.22
N ASP A 70 4.12 -4.78 1.61
CA ASP A 70 3.04 -5.65 2.10
C ASP A 70 3.44 -7.12 2.14
N PHE A 71 4.24 -7.59 1.18
CA PHE A 71 4.75 -8.97 1.19
C PHE A 71 5.52 -9.26 2.49
N CYS A 72 6.36 -8.31 2.93
CA CYS A 72 7.12 -8.46 4.15
C CYS A 72 6.26 -8.20 5.41
N THR A 73 5.61 -7.04 5.49
CA THR A 73 4.91 -6.56 6.69
C THR A 73 3.67 -7.39 7.02
N SER A 74 2.94 -7.91 6.03
CA SER A 74 1.76 -8.77 6.26
C SER A 74 2.10 -10.08 6.97
N ARG A 75 3.29 -10.64 6.70
CA ARG A 75 3.78 -11.86 7.37
C ARG A 75 4.18 -11.57 8.81
N VAL A 76 4.84 -10.43 9.03
CA VAL A 76 5.24 -9.98 10.37
C VAL A 76 4.02 -9.66 11.24
N THR A 77 3.06 -8.90 10.71
CA THR A 77 1.79 -8.61 11.41
C THR A 77 1.02 -9.88 11.71
N SER A 78 0.91 -10.82 10.76
CA SER A 78 0.27 -12.12 10.98
C SER A 78 0.94 -12.93 12.08
N TYR A 79 2.29 -12.91 12.15
CA TYR A 79 3.04 -13.55 13.22
C TYR A 79 2.70 -12.97 14.59
N PHE A 80 2.73 -11.64 14.74
CA PHE A 80 2.42 -11.00 16.03
C PHE A 80 0.96 -11.16 16.44
N TYR A 81 0.04 -11.15 15.48
CA TYR A 81 -1.37 -11.42 15.73
C TYR A 81 -1.59 -12.83 16.30
N GLN A 82 -0.96 -13.86 15.70
CA GLN A 82 -1.04 -15.24 16.20
C GLN A 82 -0.43 -15.40 17.60
N LYS A 83 0.60 -14.61 17.93
CA LYS A 83 1.22 -14.57 19.25
C LYS A 83 0.47 -13.70 20.27
N GLN A 84 -0.66 -13.10 19.88
CA GLN A 84 -1.44 -12.15 20.69
C GLN A 84 -0.61 -10.96 21.21
N ASN A 85 0.50 -10.63 20.54
CA ASN A 85 1.32 -9.47 20.86
C ASN A 85 0.75 -8.25 20.12
N MET A 86 -0.32 -7.68 20.67
CA MET A 86 -1.06 -6.59 20.02
C MET A 86 -0.24 -5.30 19.91
N HIS A 87 0.69 -5.03 20.84
CA HIS A 87 1.57 -3.88 20.73
C HIS A 87 2.47 -3.97 19.49
N ALA A 88 3.17 -5.10 19.31
CA ALA A 88 4.02 -5.31 18.14
C ALA A 88 3.22 -5.37 16.84
N PHE A 89 2.00 -5.94 16.88
CA PHE A 89 1.07 -5.93 15.75
C PHE A 89 0.76 -4.50 15.29
N PHE A 90 0.25 -3.64 16.19
CA PHE A 90 -0.10 -2.26 15.84
C PHE A 90 1.14 -1.42 15.49
N ALA A 91 2.27 -1.63 16.17
CA ALA A 91 3.52 -0.97 15.81
C ALA A 91 3.97 -1.33 14.39
N THR A 92 3.82 -2.60 13.99
CA THR A 92 4.14 -3.05 12.62
C THR A 92 3.18 -2.45 11.60
N VAL A 93 1.87 -2.37 11.89
CA VAL A 93 0.89 -1.70 11.02
C VAL A 93 1.22 -0.20 10.86
N GLY A 94 1.59 0.49 11.95
CA GLY A 94 2.02 1.89 11.86
C GLY A 94 3.29 2.07 11.04
N PHE A 95 4.27 1.17 11.22
CA PHE A 95 5.53 1.20 10.46
C PHE A 95 5.32 0.89 8.97
N ASP A 96 4.42 -0.05 8.65
CA ASP A 96 3.98 -0.34 7.29
C ASP A 96 3.46 0.91 6.58
N GLN A 97 2.55 1.66 7.21
CA GLN A 97 2.04 2.92 6.65
C GLN A 97 3.14 3.97 6.47
N TYR A 98 4.07 4.06 7.42
CA TYR A 98 5.22 4.96 7.30
C TYR A 98 6.08 4.61 6.08
N LEU A 99 6.41 3.33 5.86
CA LEU A 99 7.19 2.88 4.70
C LEU A 99 6.50 3.23 3.39
N HIS A 100 5.19 3.01 3.30
CA HIS A 100 4.42 3.39 2.12
C HIS A 100 4.44 4.90 1.86
N PHE A 101 4.32 5.72 2.90
CA PHE A 101 4.44 7.18 2.77
C PHE A 101 5.85 7.62 2.33
N VAL A 102 6.89 6.95 2.80
CA VAL A 102 8.27 7.16 2.33
C VAL A 102 8.39 6.83 0.84
N CYS A 103 7.82 5.70 0.38
CA CYS A 103 7.77 5.33 -1.03
C CYS A 103 7.05 6.41 -1.87
N LEU A 104 5.84 6.82 -1.46
CA LEU A 104 5.09 7.86 -2.16
C LEU A 104 5.88 9.16 -2.28
N TRP A 105 6.58 9.56 -1.22
CA TRP A 105 7.40 10.77 -1.21
C TRP A 105 8.52 10.71 -2.24
N TYR A 106 9.34 9.66 -2.20
CA TYR A 106 10.48 9.50 -3.09
C TYR A 106 10.05 9.33 -4.54
N VAL A 107 9.02 8.52 -4.81
CA VAL A 107 8.54 8.32 -6.18
C VAL A 107 7.95 9.61 -6.73
N LYS A 108 7.20 10.39 -5.94
CA LYS A 108 6.70 11.69 -6.42
C LYS A 108 7.87 12.59 -6.82
N ALA A 109 8.88 12.71 -5.97
CA ALA A 109 10.04 13.55 -6.24
C ALA A 109 10.85 13.11 -7.47
N TRP A 110 10.73 11.84 -7.87
CA TRP A 110 11.39 11.31 -9.07
C TRP A 110 10.58 11.52 -10.36
N VAL A 111 9.25 11.46 -10.31
CA VAL A 111 8.39 11.61 -11.50
C VAL A 111 8.03 13.07 -11.84
N THR A 112 8.22 14.02 -10.91
CA THR A 112 7.94 15.46 -11.10
C THR A 112 9.23 16.26 -11.20
#